data_AF-A0A975SB60-F1
#
_entry.id   AF-A0A975SB60-F1
#
_cell.length_a   1.000
_cell.length_b   1.000
_cell.length_c   1.000
_cell.angle_alpha   90.00
_cell.angle_beta   90.00
_cell.angle_gamma   90.00
#
_symmetry.space_group_name_H-M   'P 1'
#
loop_
_entity.id
_entity.type
_entity.pdbx_description
1 polymer ?
#
loop_
_entity_poly.entity_id
_entity_poly.type
_entity_poly.pdbx_seq_one_letter_code
_entity_poly.pdbx_strand_id
1 'polypeptide(L)'
;MNFNEIKEKVKGILPEKRYEHTLRVVDTAVMLAERFGANVEKARLAALLHDICKPMDEVLMKKYVVKYNLDIKLLDYPTEVLHGPVASVYIEKEFDVQDEEIKMAIFSHTFGRKHMSLLEKIIFIADYIEPQRKHPHLKEVTEVAEYDLDEAVRLAAKYTLVYLIDNDERIYPPLLKCYNYYNIKNYQVGFKEKNKEKILSGEKIITIRNKSEAHFKKGDVLEAITYDDRTKTVFATLEVELVKAVTRDTLNDRYAKYYGVSREELIEKLAARYPEDDELYVIMFRLIKK
;
A
#
# COMPACT_ATOMS: atom_id res chain seq x y z
N MET A 1 1.85 29.84 -13.42
CA MET A 1 2.76 29.65 -14.59
C MET A 1 2.21 28.56 -15.49
N ASN A 2 2.48 28.59 -16.79
CA ASN A 2 2.12 27.47 -17.68
C ASN A 2 3.18 26.34 -17.64
N PHE A 3 2.84 25.15 -18.14
CA PHE A 3 3.73 23.97 -18.06
C PHE A 3 5.10 24.19 -18.73
N ASN A 4 5.15 24.88 -19.88
CA ASN A 4 6.40 25.13 -20.60
C ASN A 4 7.31 26.10 -19.84
N GLU A 5 6.74 27.14 -19.23
CA GLU A 5 7.49 28.06 -18.35
C GLU A 5 8.09 27.33 -17.14
N ILE A 6 7.30 26.45 -16.52
CA ILE A 6 7.77 25.62 -15.41
C ILE A 6 8.91 24.70 -15.88
N LYS A 7 8.75 24.03 -17.02
CA LYS A 7 9.76 23.13 -17.58
C LYS A 7 11.09 23.82 -17.86
N GLU A 8 11.08 25.00 -18.45
CA GLU A 8 12.31 25.78 -18.68
C GLU A 8 12.96 26.24 -17.36
N LYS A 9 12.15 26.66 -16.38
CA LYS A 9 12.68 27.01 -15.04
C LYS A 9 13.30 25.78 -14.35
N VAL A 10 12.67 24.61 -14.45
CA VAL A 10 13.19 23.34 -13.90
C VAL A 10 14.53 22.97 -14.55
N LYS A 11 14.64 23.10 -15.89
CA LYS A 11 15.88 22.86 -16.64
C LYS A 11 17.04 23.77 -16.19
N GLY A 12 16.74 25.00 -15.80
CA GLY A 12 17.74 25.95 -15.28
C GLY A 12 18.20 25.66 -13.84
N ILE A 13 17.45 24.86 -13.09
CA ILE A 13 17.74 24.53 -11.68
C ILE A 13 18.43 23.17 -11.56
N LEU A 14 17.93 22.17 -12.30
CA LEU A 14 18.41 20.80 -12.19
C LEU A 14 19.71 20.60 -12.99
N PRO A 15 20.70 19.89 -12.44
CA PRO A 15 21.82 19.39 -13.22
C PRO A 15 21.34 18.52 -14.39
N GLU A 16 22.06 18.53 -15.51
CA GLU A 16 21.65 17.87 -16.76
C GLU A 16 21.18 16.41 -16.56
N LYS A 17 21.99 15.57 -15.91
CA LYS A 17 21.62 14.17 -15.62
C LYS A 17 20.33 14.03 -14.81
N ARG A 18 20.08 14.96 -13.89
CA ARG A 18 18.88 14.96 -13.04
C ARG A 18 17.67 15.42 -13.85
N TYR A 19 17.84 16.44 -14.69
CA TYR A 19 16.79 16.89 -15.59
C TYR A 19 16.37 15.80 -16.58
N GLU A 20 17.32 15.08 -17.18
CA GLU A 20 17.02 13.93 -18.04
C GLU A 20 16.26 12.82 -17.29
N HIS A 21 16.65 12.53 -16.06
CA HIS A 21 15.90 11.62 -15.18
C HIS A 21 14.47 12.13 -14.96
N THR A 22 14.30 13.39 -14.58
CA THR A 22 12.98 14.01 -14.40
C THR A 22 12.10 13.87 -15.65
N LEU A 23 12.64 14.06 -16.85
CA LEU A 23 11.87 13.87 -18.09
C LEU A 23 11.40 12.43 -18.27
N ARG A 24 12.25 11.44 -17.95
CA ARG A 24 11.86 10.03 -18.02
C ARG A 24 10.82 9.66 -16.96
N VAL A 25 10.91 10.25 -15.76
CA VAL A 25 9.87 10.11 -14.72
C VAL A 25 8.56 10.73 -15.20
N VAL A 26 8.60 11.88 -15.89
CA VAL A 26 7.42 12.51 -16.50
C VAL A 26 6.76 11.56 -17.50
N ASP A 27 7.52 11.00 -18.44
CA ASP A 27 6.98 10.07 -19.44
C ASP A 27 6.38 8.81 -18.77
N THR A 28 7.06 8.27 -17.78
CA THR A 28 6.60 7.09 -17.01
C THR A 28 5.33 7.39 -16.21
N ALA A 29 5.26 8.56 -15.57
CA ALA A 29 4.09 8.99 -14.79
C ALA A 29 2.87 9.24 -15.68
N VAL A 30 3.05 9.81 -16.87
CA VAL A 30 1.97 9.98 -17.86
C VAL A 30 1.41 8.62 -18.28
N MET A 31 2.27 7.67 -18.64
CA MET A 31 1.87 6.31 -19.00
C MET A 31 1.09 5.62 -17.87
N LEU A 32 1.57 5.71 -16.62
CA LEU A 32 0.87 5.13 -15.47
C LEU A 32 -0.46 5.85 -15.19
N ALA A 33 -0.51 7.18 -15.35
CA ALA A 33 -1.73 7.94 -15.16
C ALA A 33 -2.83 7.56 -16.17
N GLU A 34 -2.47 7.42 -17.44
CA GLU A 34 -3.40 6.94 -18.48
C GLU A 34 -3.91 5.53 -18.18
N ARG A 35 -3.00 4.64 -17.74
CA ARG A 35 -3.31 3.24 -17.44
C ARG A 35 -4.27 3.08 -16.26
N PHE A 36 -4.03 3.81 -15.17
CA PHE A 36 -4.81 3.66 -13.92
C PHE A 36 -5.92 4.70 -13.77
N GLY A 37 -6.16 5.54 -14.79
CA GLY A 37 -7.25 6.53 -14.80
C GLY A 37 -7.02 7.73 -13.88
N ALA A 38 -5.77 8.14 -13.68
CA ALA A 38 -5.44 9.35 -12.94
C ALA A 38 -5.49 10.60 -13.83
N ASN A 39 -5.43 11.78 -13.21
CA ASN A 39 -5.30 13.04 -13.96
C ASN A 39 -3.87 13.16 -14.55
N VAL A 40 -3.77 13.00 -15.87
CA VAL A 40 -2.51 13.04 -16.62
C VAL A 40 -1.76 14.36 -16.44
N GLU A 41 -2.45 15.51 -16.44
CA GLU A 41 -1.82 16.82 -16.29
C GLU A 41 -1.20 17.01 -14.90
N LYS A 42 -1.89 16.53 -13.85
CA LYS A 42 -1.34 16.52 -12.49
C LYS A 42 -0.15 15.58 -12.37
N ALA A 43 -0.22 14.38 -12.95
CA ALA A 43 0.90 13.44 -12.99
C ALA A 43 2.12 14.05 -13.68
N ARG A 44 1.92 14.67 -14.84
CA ARG A 44 2.97 15.35 -15.60
C ARG A 44 3.64 16.45 -14.78
N LEU A 45 2.85 17.30 -14.12
CA LEU A 45 3.38 18.42 -13.32
C LEU A 45 4.07 17.94 -12.03
N ALA A 46 3.48 16.99 -11.31
CA ALA A 46 4.09 16.41 -10.10
C ALA A 46 5.42 15.71 -10.41
N ALA A 47 5.46 14.92 -11.49
CA ALA A 47 6.68 14.27 -11.95
C ALA A 47 7.77 15.27 -12.38
N LEU A 48 7.40 16.39 -13.00
CA LEU A 48 8.36 17.42 -13.41
C LEU A 48 9.01 18.11 -12.20
N LEU A 49 8.30 18.19 -11.07
CA LEU A 49 8.72 18.95 -9.89
C LEU A 49 9.23 18.08 -8.73
N HIS A 50 9.07 16.75 -8.77
CA HIS A 50 9.36 15.87 -7.62
C HIS A 50 10.78 16.04 -7.05
N ASP A 51 11.76 16.20 -7.95
CA ASP A 51 13.18 16.26 -7.63
C ASP A 51 13.74 17.69 -7.62
N ILE A 52 12.90 18.74 -7.67
CA ILE A 52 13.34 20.13 -7.88
C ILE A 52 14.29 20.64 -6.79
N CYS A 53 14.16 20.11 -5.57
CA CYS A 53 15.04 20.44 -4.46
C CYS A 53 16.24 19.49 -4.33
N LYS A 54 16.40 18.45 -5.16
CA LYS A 54 17.53 17.52 -5.09
C LYS A 54 18.92 18.19 -5.11
N PRO A 55 19.17 19.26 -5.89
CA PRO A 55 20.47 19.95 -5.87
C PRO A 55 20.61 20.97 -4.73
N MET A 56 19.59 21.19 -3.90
CA MET A 56 19.63 22.13 -2.78
C MET A 56 20.60 21.65 -1.70
N ASP A 57 21.33 22.57 -1.06
CA ASP A 57 22.24 22.22 0.04
C ASP A 57 21.47 21.80 1.30
N GLU A 58 22.09 20.93 2.11
CA GLU A 58 21.49 20.37 3.32
C GLU A 58 21.10 21.44 4.34
N VAL A 59 21.92 22.48 4.51
CA VAL A 59 21.68 23.55 5.48
C VAL A 59 20.42 24.31 5.09
N LEU A 60 20.25 24.61 3.81
CA LEU A 60 19.05 25.25 3.29
C LEU A 60 17.83 24.34 3.41
N MET A 61 17.92 23.05 3.06
CA MET A 61 16.82 22.10 3.25
C MET A 61 16.34 22.07 4.71
N LYS A 62 17.27 21.99 5.67
CA LYS A 62 16.96 22.01 7.10
C LYS A 62 16.32 23.33 7.54
N LYS A 63 16.73 24.47 6.96
CA LYS A 63 16.03 25.76 7.18
C LYS A 63 14.60 25.73 6.66
N TYR A 64 14.34 25.11 5.50
CA TYR A 64 12.97 24.94 4.99
C TYR A 64 12.13 24.06 5.92
N VAL A 65 12.68 22.96 6.44
CA VAL A 65 11.99 22.09 7.43
C VAL A 65 11.48 22.91 8.61
N VAL A 66 12.34 23.73 9.21
CA VAL A 66 11.96 24.58 10.37
C VAL A 66 11.01 25.70 9.95
N LYS A 67 11.32 26.42 8.87
CA LYS A 67 10.56 27.61 8.43
C LYS A 67 9.11 27.31 8.05
N TYR A 68 8.88 26.14 7.44
CA TYR A 68 7.56 25.72 6.97
C TYR A 68 6.89 24.71 7.90
N ASN A 69 7.43 24.50 9.11
CA ASN A 69 6.88 23.59 10.11
C ASN A 69 6.60 22.18 9.55
N LEU A 70 7.54 21.66 8.76
CA LEU A 70 7.55 20.26 8.36
C LEU A 70 7.87 19.39 9.59
N ASP A 71 7.72 18.06 9.48
CA ASP A 71 8.06 17.15 10.60
C ASP A 71 9.51 17.38 11.03
N ILE A 72 9.69 17.85 12.27
CA ILE A 72 11.01 18.20 12.82
C ILE A 72 11.96 17.00 12.83
N LYS A 73 11.41 15.78 12.87
CA LYS A 73 12.20 14.54 12.80
C LYS A 73 12.96 14.40 11.48
N LEU A 74 12.53 15.08 10.41
CA LEU A 74 13.26 15.11 9.14
C LEU A 74 14.70 15.64 9.33
N LEU A 75 14.97 16.47 10.34
CA LEU A 75 16.32 16.97 10.61
C LEU A 75 17.33 15.85 10.93
N ASP A 76 16.84 14.68 11.36
CA ASP A 76 17.63 13.49 11.68
C ASP A 76 17.82 12.56 10.47
N TYR A 77 17.51 12.98 9.24
CA TYR A 77 17.62 12.17 8.02
C TYR A 77 18.47 12.86 6.94
N PRO A 78 19.00 12.09 5.97
CA PRO A 78 19.85 12.64 4.91
C PRO A 78 19.00 13.36 3.83
N THR A 79 19.64 14.16 2.99
CA THR A 79 18.97 15.02 1.99
C THR A 79 18.09 14.24 1.00
N GLU A 80 18.39 12.96 0.79
CA GLU A 80 17.60 11.98 0.06
C GLU A 80 16.18 11.80 0.64
N VAL A 81 15.99 12.01 1.94
CA VAL A 81 14.65 12.02 2.56
C VAL A 81 14.04 13.42 2.53
N LEU A 82 14.85 14.47 2.75
CA LEU A 82 14.36 15.84 2.91
C LEU A 82 13.83 16.47 1.62
N HIS A 83 14.43 16.14 0.45
CA HIS A 83 14.13 16.89 -0.78
C HIS A 83 12.66 16.80 -1.22
N GLY A 84 11.96 15.68 -0.99
CA GLY A 84 10.52 15.56 -1.27
C GLY A 84 9.67 16.51 -0.43
N PRO A 85 9.73 16.42 0.92
CA PRO A 85 9.04 17.35 1.81
C PRO A 85 9.38 18.82 1.55
N VAL A 86 10.67 19.13 1.33
CA VAL A 86 11.11 20.50 1.03
C VAL A 86 10.57 20.96 -0.33
N ALA A 87 10.59 20.10 -1.36
CA ALA A 87 10.02 20.41 -2.67
C ALA A 87 8.53 20.75 -2.57
N SER A 88 7.75 20.00 -1.77
CA SER A 88 6.30 20.23 -1.64
C SER A 88 5.91 21.62 -1.11
N VAL A 89 6.81 22.28 -0.35
CA VAL A 89 6.59 23.66 0.13
C VAL A 89 7.35 24.69 -0.71
N TYR A 90 8.43 24.29 -1.37
CA TYR A 90 9.22 25.13 -2.28
C TYR A 90 8.41 25.52 -3.52
N ILE A 91 7.64 24.57 -4.08
CA ILE A 91 6.92 24.78 -5.34
C ILE A 91 5.80 25.83 -5.28
N GLU A 92 5.22 26.07 -4.11
CA GLU A 92 4.18 27.07 -3.94
C GLU A 92 4.69 28.46 -4.29
N LYS A 93 5.87 28.82 -3.76
CA LYS A 93 6.44 30.16 -3.97
C LYS A 93 7.17 30.28 -5.29
N GLU A 94 7.85 29.22 -5.70
CA GLU A 94 8.74 29.28 -6.85
C GLU A 94 8.07 28.95 -8.17
N PHE A 95 6.97 28.20 -8.16
CA PHE A 95 6.28 27.76 -9.36
C PHE A 95 4.78 28.09 -9.37
N ASP A 96 4.27 28.71 -8.30
CA ASP A 96 2.85 29.04 -8.13
C ASP A 96 1.95 27.79 -8.19
N VAL A 97 2.44 26.68 -7.63
CA VAL A 97 1.72 25.40 -7.57
C VAL A 97 1.21 25.15 -6.16
N GLN A 98 -0.11 25.30 -5.97
CA GLN A 98 -0.78 25.14 -4.67
C GLN A 98 -1.69 23.90 -4.59
N ASP A 99 -1.76 23.09 -5.65
CA ASP A 99 -2.59 21.88 -5.67
C ASP A 99 -2.09 20.86 -4.65
N GLU A 100 -2.91 20.58 -3.63
CA GLU A 100 -2.54 19.70 -2.53
C GLU A 100 -2.26 18.25 -2.97
N GLU A 101 -2.89 17.78 -4.05
CA GLU A 101 -2.64 16.43 -4.56
C GLU A 101 -1.23 16.35 -5.16
N ILE A 102 -0.84 17.36 -5.94
CA ILE A 102 0.51 17.49 -6.50
C ILE A 102 1.55 17.63 -5.39
N LYS A 103 1.29 18.52 -4.42
CA LYS A 103 2.18 18.71 -3.27
C LYS A 103 2.39 17.43 -2.49
N MET A 104 1.32 16.67 -2.24
CA MET A 104 1.40 15.43 -1.48
C MET A 104 2.13 14.31 -2.25
N ALA A 105 1.93 14.23 -3.57
CA ALA A 105 2.68 13.34 -4.45
C ALA A 105 4.18 13.62 -4.40
N ILE A 106 4.56 14.90 -4.43
CA ILE A 106 5.96 15.32 -4.30
C ILE A 106 6.48 15.09 -2.86
N PHE A 107 5.69 15.41 -1.83
CA PHE A 107 6.08 15.25 -0.43
C PHE A 107 6.52 13.82 -0.10
N SER A 108 5.78 12.84 -0.61
CA SER A 108 5.94 11.43 -0.24
C SER A 108 6.70 10.58 -1.25
N HIS A 109 7.16 11.13 -2.38
CA HIS A 109 7.72 10.32 -3.48
C HIS A 109 8.96 9.49 -3.12
N THR A 110 9.70 9.84 -2.05
CA THR A 110 10.95 9.17 -1.68
C THR A 110 10.75 8.01 -0.72
N PHE A 111 9.76 8.11 0.16
CA PHE A 111 9.52 7.14 1.25
C PHE A 111 8.13 6.50 1.20
N GLY A 112 7.22 7.00 0.37
CA GLY A 112 5.83 6.58 0.32
C GLY A 112 5.10 6.76 1.66
N ARG A 113 3.80 6.47 1.73
CA ARG A 113 3.09 6.46 3.02
C ARG A 113 1.89 5.55 3.00
N LYS A 114 1.31 5.28 4.17
CA LYS A 114 -0.01 4.65 4.24
C LYS A 114 -1.05 5.52 3.53
N HIS A 115 -2.03 4.88 2.89
CA HIS A 115 -3.13 5.56 2.20
C HIS A 115 -2.66 6.63 1.19
N MET A 116 -1.68 6.30 0.35
CA MET A 116 -1.35 7.17 -0.80
C MET A 116 -2.55 7.27 -1.75
N SER A 117 -2.81 8.49 -2.22
CA SER A 117 -3.67 8.74 -3.36
C SER A 117 -3.14 8.06 -4.61
N LEU A 118 -3.97 7.98 -5.66
CA LEU A 118 -3.54 7.42 -6.94
C LEU A 118 -2.34 8.19 -7.52
N LEU A 119 -2.35 9.53 -7.44
CA LEU A 119 -1.25 10.36 -7.91
C LEU A 119 0.04 10.12 -7.14
N GLU A 120 -0.01 10.03 -5.80
CA GLU A 120 1.16 9.71 -4.97
C GLU A 120 1.79 8.37 -5.36
N LYS A 121 0.97 7.32 -5.55
CA LYS A 121 1.46 6.00 -5.99
C LYS A 121 2.13 6.07 -7.37
N ILE A 122 1.53 6.81 -8.30
CA ILE A 122 2.07 6.99 -9.66
C ILE A 122 3.45 7.65 -9.59
N ILE A 123 3.60 8.75 -8.84
CA ILE A 123 4.89 9.46 -8.77
C ILE A 123 5.95 8.62 -8.05
N PHE A 124 5.58 7.96 -6.96
CA PHE A 124 6.47 7.06 -6.23
C PHE A 124 7.00 5.92 -7.12
N ILE A 125 6.12 5.29 -7.92
CA ILE A 125 6.51 4.20 -8.82
C ILE A 125 7.22 4.71 -10.07
N ALA A 126 6.79 5.81 -10.67
CA ALA A 126 7.43 6.38 -11.84
C ALA A 126 8.91 6.72 -11.59
N ASP A 127 9.22 7.31 -10.42
CA ASP A 127 10.61 7.59 -10.03
C ASP A 127 11.44 6.30 -9.89
N TYR A 128 10.83 5.24 -9.34
CA TYR A 128 11.47 3.96 -9.13
C TYR A 128 11.72 3.19 -10.43
N ILE A 129 10.79 3.25 -11.40
CA ILE A 129 10.80 2.38 -12.58
C ILE A 129 11.23 3.04 -13.90
N GLU A 130 11.58 4.33 -13.89
CA GLU A 130 11.94 5.02 -15.14
C GLU A 130 13.05 4.28 -15.92
N PRO A 131 13.05 4.31 -17.27
CA PRO A 131 13.78 3.33 -18.10
C PRO A 131 15.31 3.26 -17.92
N GLN A 132 15.96 4.25 -17.30
CA GLN A 132 17.40 4.22 -17.04
C GLN A 132 17.76 3.81 -15.61
N ARG A 133 16.79 3.51 -14.74
CA ARG A 133 17.06 2.96 -13.42
C ARG A 133 17.74 1.59 -13.54
N LYS A 134 18.63 1.30 -12.59
CA LYS A 134 19.41 0.06 -12.53
C LYS A 134 19.53 -0.39 -11.09
N HIS A 135 18.44 -0.96 -10.58
CA HIS A 135 18.38 -1.48 -9.20
C HIS A 135 18.04 -2.97 -9.21
N PRO A 136 18.45 -3.73 -8.19
CA PRO A 136 17.98 -5.09 -8.00
C PRO A 136 16.44 -5.15 -8.01
N HIS A 137 15.89 -6.21 -8.59
CA HIS A 137 14.43 -6.45 -8.65
C HIS A 137 13.60 -5.41 -9.43
N LEU A 138 14.23 -4.46 -10.14
CA LEU A 138 13.53 -3.46 -10.95
C LEU A 138 12.52 -4.10 -11.92
N LYS A 139 12.92 -5.16 -12.61
CA LYS A 139 12.07 -5.88 -13.57
C LYS A 139 10.75 -6.36 -12.95
N GLU A 140 10.81 -6.92 -11.74
CA GLU A 140 9.63 -7.40 -11.03
C GLU A 140 8.68 -6.25 -10.69
N VAL A 141 9.21 -5.13 -10.18
CA VAL A 141 8.41 -3.94 -9.87
C VAL A 141 7.77 -3.34 -11.13
N THR A 142 8.53 -3.25 -12.22
CA THR A 142 8.04 -2.74 -13.51
C THR A 142 6.92 -3.61 -14.08
N GLU A 143 7.07 -4.94 -14.07
CA GLU A 143 6.05 -5.88 -14.55
C GLU A 143 4.75 -5.77 -13.72
N VAL A 144 4.87 -5.72 -12.40
CA VAL A 144 3.72 -5.58 -11.49
C VAL A 144 3.01 -4.24 -11.68
N ALA A 145 3.76 -3.16 -11.90
CA ALA A 145 3.21 -1.82 -12.12
C ALA A 145 2.31 -1.72 -13.37
N GLU A 146 2.33 -2.72 -14.26
CA GLU A 146 1.42 -2.76 -15.41
C GLU A 146 -0.03 -3.14 -15.05
N TYR A 147 -0.27 -3.76 -13.89
CA TYR A 147 -1.59 -4.27 -13.53
C TYR A 147 -1.99 -4.08 -12.07
N ASP A 148 -1.03 -3.94 -11.14
CA ASP A 148 -1.31 -3.73 -9.72
C ASP A 148 -0.36 -2.69 -9.12
N LEU A 149 -0.82 -1.44 -9.05
CA LEU A 149 -0.02 -0.34 -8.53
C LEU A 149 0.24 -0.45 -7.02
N ASP A 150 -0.65 -1.10 -6.26
CA ASP A 150 -0.50 -1.25 -4.81
C ASP A 150 0.56 -2.29 -4.48
N GLU A 151 0.57 -3.39 -5.24
CA GLU A 151 1.64 -4.39 -5.16
C GLU A 151 2.99 -3.83 -5.63
N ALA A 152 3.00 -2.99 -6.67
CA ALA A 152 4.23 -2.31 -7.10
C ALA A 152 4.79 -1.41 -5.98
N VAL A 153 3.91 -0.65 -5.30
CA VAL A 153 4.28 0.17 -4.13
C VAL A 153 4.85 -0.70 -3.01
N ARG A 154 4.19 -1.82 -2.71
CA ARG A 154 4.66 -2.77 -1.69
C ARG A 154 6.06 -3.28 -2.00
N LEU A 155 6.31 -3.71 -3.25
CA LEU A 155 7.59 -4.23 -3.69
C LEU A 155 8.69 -3.17 -3.70
N ALA A 156 8.42 -1.99 -4.25
CA ALA A 156 9.36 -0.86 -4.21
C ALA A 156 9.71 -0.48 -2.76
N ALA A 157 8.73 -0.39 -1.87
CA ALA A 157 8.97 -0.12 -0.45
C ALA A 157 9.79 -1.24 0.22
N LYS A 158 9.48 -2.52 -0.07
CA LYS A 158 10.24 -3.68 0.42
C LYS A 158 11.70 -3.62 0.00
N TYR A 159 11.96 -3.40 -1.29
CA TYR A 159 13.33 -3.41 -1.81
C TYR A 159 14.14 -2.21 -1.35
N THR A 160 13.51 -1.04 -1.20
CA THR A 160 14.15 0.11 -0.54
C THR A 160 14.48 -0.17 0.92
N LEU A 161 13.58 -0.81 1.68
CA LEU A 161 13.85 -1.21 3.07
C LEU A 161 15.03 -2.19 3.17
N VAL A 162 15.05 -3.23 2.34
CA VAL A 162 16.15 -4.21 2.30
C VAL A 162 17.46 -3.49 1.99
N TYR A 163 17.49 -2.63 0.96
CA TYR A 163 18.67 -1.85 0.62
C TYR A 163 19.16 -0.99 1.80
N LEU A 164 18.27 -0.27 2.48
CA LEU A 164 18.67 0.57 3.62
C LEU A 164 19.21 -0.27 4.79
N ILE A 165 18.60 -1.43 5.07
CA ILE A 165 19.07 -2.35 6.12
C ILE A 165 20.45 -2.92 5.78
N ASP A 166 20.63 -3.38 4.54
CA ASP A 166 21.89 -3.99 4.08
C ASP A 166 23.06 -2.98 4.05
N ASN A 167 22.77 -1.67 4.06
CA ASN A 167 23.76 -0.59 4.07
C ASN A 167 23.82 0.15 5.42
N ASP A 168 23.20 -0.37 6.49
CA ASP A 168 23.17 0.24 7.83
C ASP A 168 22.63 1.70 7.85
N GLU A 169 21.72 2.02 6.93
CA GLU A 169 21.16 3.36 6.75
C GLU A 169 19.94 3.63 7.65
N ARG A 170 19.74 4.91 7.99
CA ARG A 170 18.57 5.34 8.78
C ARG A 170 17.27 5.20 7.97
N ILE A 171 16.32 4.44 8.50
CA ILE A 171 14.99 4.27 7.90
C ILE A 171 14.03 5.35 8.42
N TYR A 172 13.48 6.15 7.51
CA TYR A 172 12.42 7.09 7.86
C TYR A 172 11.10 6.33 8.12
N PRO A 173 10.46 6.45 9.30
CA PRO A 173 9.34 5.59 9.71
C PRO A 173 8.16 5.50 8.73
N PRO A 174 7.81 6.54 7.96
CA PRO A 174 6.80 6.43 6.91
C PRO A 174 7.04 5.33 5.89
N LEU A 175 8.30 5.01 5.53
CA LEU A 175 8.62 3.93 4.60
C LEU A 175 8.23 2.56 5.14
N LEU A 176 8.54 2.28 6.40
CA LEU A 176 8.12 1.04 7.05
C LEU A 176 6.60 0.95 7.16
N LYS A 177 5.93 2.08 7.47
CA LYS A 177 4.46 2.15 7.51
C LYS A 177 3.84 1.95 6.13
N CYS A 178 4.47 2.46 5.07
CA CYS A 178 4.08 2.25 3.68
C CYS A 178 4.14 0.76 3.36
N TYR A 179 5.30 0.13 3.56
CA TYR A 179 5.46 -1.31 3.36
C TYR A 179 4.42 -2.12 4.14
N ASN A 180 4.29 -1.90 5.45
CA ASN A 180 3.34 -2.65 6.26
C ASN A 180 1.90 -2.49 5.77
N TYR A 181 1.50 -1.29 5.36
CA TYR A 181 0.15 -1.02 4.88
C TYR A 181 -0.16 -1.77 3.57
N TYR A 182 0.73 -1.67 2.57
CA TYR A 182 0.55 -2.36 1.29
C TYR A 182 0.88 -3.86 1.35
N ASN A 183 1.55 -4.32 2.41
CA ASN A 183 1.83 -5.73 2.68
C ASN A 183 0.74 -6.43 3.49
N ILE A 184 -0.34 -5.73 3.84
CA ILE A 184 -1.57 -6.37 4.30
C ILE A 184 -2.11 -7.16 3.10
N LYS A 185 -2.00 -8.48 3.17
CA LYS A 185 -2.68 -9.33 2.19
C LYS A 185 -4.18 -9.23 2.47
N ASN A 186 -4.93 -8.65 1.54
CA ASN A 186 -6.39 -8.75 1.54
C ASN A 186 -6.76 -10.18 1.20
N TYR A 187 -6.78 -11.04 2.22
CA TYR A 187 -7.18 -12.41 2.04
C TYR A 187 -8.69 -12.46 1.83
N GLN A 188 -9.13 -13.12 0.76
CA GLN A 188 -10.54 -13.39 0.60
C GLN A 188 -10.96 -14.56 1.48
N VAL A 189 -12.06 -14.39 2.21
CA VAL A 189 -12.71 -15.46 2.96
C VAL A 189 -14.13 -15.64 2.45
N GLY A 190 -14.39 -16.80 1.86
CA GLY A 190 -15.70 -17.13 1.30
C GLY A 190 -16.68 -17.64 2.35
N PHE A 191 -17.92 -17.18 2.33
CA PHE A 191 -19.01 -17.68 3.16
C PHE A 191 -20.20 -18.12 2.30
N LYS A 192 -21.07 -18.99 2.84
CA LYS A 192 -22.38 -19.24 2.20
C LYS A 192 -23.26 -18.00 2.36
N GLU A 193 -24.08 -17.66 1.37
CA GLU A 193 -24.96 -16.46 1.38
C GLU A 193 -25.77 -16.35 2.68
N LYS A 194 -26.31 -17.48 3.17
CA LYS A 194 -27.09 -17.54 4.43
C LYS A 194 -26.36 -17.04 5.69
N ASN A 195 -25.02 -16.93 5.65
CA ASN A 195 -24.23 -16.45 6.78
C ASN A 195 -23.98 -14.93 6.73
N LYS A 196 -24.29 -14.25 5.62
CA LYS A 196 -23.99 -12.84 5.40
C LYS A 196 -24.58 -11.94 6.50
N GLU A 197 -25.90 -12.04 6.72
CA GLU A 197 -26.59 -11.26 7.76
C GLU A 197 -26.05 -11.54 9.17
N LYS A 198 -25.73 -12.80 9.47
CA LYS A 198 -25.16 -13.19 10.78
C LYS A 198 -23.76 -12.62 11.01
N ILE A 199 -22.96 -12.50 9.96
CA ILE A 199 -21.63 -11.88 10.05
C ILE A 199 -21.77 -10.37 10.20
N LEU A 200 -22.65 -9.74 9.41
CA LEU A 200 -22.90 -8.30 9.47
C LEU A 200 -23.52 -7.83 10.79
N SER A 201 -24.26 -8.71 11.48
CA SER A 201 -24.83 -8.45 12.81
C SER A 201 -23.89 -8.80 13.97
N GLY A 202 -22.78 -9.50 13.71
CA GLY A 202 -21.88 -10.02 14.74
C GLY A 202 -22.39 -11.28 15.45
N GLU A 203 -23.50 -11.90 15.01
CA GLU A 203 -23.97 -13.19 15.52
C GLU A 203 -22.99 -14.33 15.19
N LYS A 204 -22.33 -14.25 14.02
CA LYS A 204 -21.30 -15.20 13.58
C LYS A 204 -19.95 -14.52 13.44
N ILE A 205 -19.06 -14.85 14.37
CA ILE A 205 -17.68 -14.30 14.45
C ILE A 205 -16.59 -15.34 14.21
N ILE A 206 -16.96 -16.56 13.79
CA ILE A 206 -16.00 -17.62 13.48
C ILE A 206 -16.28 -18.30 12.15
N THR A 207 -15.22 -18.85 11.58
CA THR A 207 -15.25 -19.89 10.55
C THR A 207 -14.25 -20.99 10.88
N ILE A 208 -14.53 -22.21 10.42
CA ILE A 208 -13.70 -23.40 10.65
C ILE A 208 -13.25 -23.91 9.28
N ARG A 209 -11.95 -24.11 9.12
CA ARG A 209 -11.27 -24.41 7.86
C ARG A 209 -10.25 -25.51 8.03
N ASN A 210 -9.89 -26.19 6.95
CA ASN A 210 -8.70 -27.04 6.94
C ASN A 210 -7.44 -26.20 6.69
N LYS A 211 -6.28 -26.85 6.69
CA LYS A 211 -4.96 -26.19 6.62
C LYS A 211 -4.76 -25.33 5.36
N SER A 212 -5.28 -25.76 4.21
CA SER A 212 -5.12 -25.00 2.95
C SER A 212 -5.93 -23.69 2.94
N GLU A 213 -7.05 -23.65 3.67
CA GLU A 213 -7.94 -22.50 3.81
C GLU A 213 -7.70 -21.67 5.10
N ALA A 214 -6.67 -22.00 5.89
CA ALA A 214 -6.44 -21.42 7.22
C ALA A 214 -5.11 -20.66 7.38
N HIS A 215 -4.53 -20.18 6.29
CA HIS A 215 -3.22 -19.52 6.27
C HIS A 215 -3.21 -18.10 6.88
N PHE A 216 -4.32 -17.68 7.50
CA PHE A 216 -4.46 -16.38 8.14
C PHE A 216 -3.71 -16.31 9.47
N LYS A 217 -3.41 -15.09 9.89
CA LYS A 217 -2.75 -14.73 11.15
C LYS A 217 -3.56 -13.66 11.86
N LYS A 218 -3.39 -13.57 13.18
CA LYS A 218 -3.98 -12.48 13.97
C LYS A 218 -3.54 -11.13 13.41
N GLY A 219 -4.49 -10.23 13.19
CA GLY A 219 -4.29 -8.91 12.58
C GLY A 219 -4.47 -8.88 11.06
N ASP A 220 -4.59 -10.03 10.40
CA ASP A 220 -4.91 -10.06 8.97
C ASP A 220 -6.30 -9.46 8.72
N VAL A 221 -6.39 -8.69 7.63
CA VAL A 221 -7.64 -8.09 7.17
C VAL A 221 -8.19 -8.96 6.04
N LEU A 222 -9.42 -9.44 6.22
CA LEU A 222 -10.09 -10.33 5.28
C LEU A 222 -11.22 -9.61 4.54
N GLU A 223 -11.28 -9.80 3.23
CA GLU A 223 -12.42 -9.44 2.42
C GLU A 223 -13.42 -10.59 2.43
N ALA A 224 -14.58 -10.37 3.03
CA ALA A 224 -15.64 -11.36 3.09
C ALA A 224 -16.45 -11.32 1.78
N ILE A 225 -16.50 -12.46 1.10
CA ILE A 225 -17.28 -12.68 -0.12
C ILE A 225 -18.23 -13.85 0.09
N THR A 226 -19.27 -13.98 -0.73
CA THR A 226 -20.11 -15.17 -0.72
C THR A 226 -19.74 -16.13 -1.85
N TYR A 227 -19.87 -17.43 -1.61
CA TYR A 227 -19.60 -18.46 -2.62
C TYR A 227 -20.61 -18.43 -3.76
N ASP A 228 -21.81 -17.97 -3.45
CA ASP A 228 -22.96 -17.93 -4.34
C ASP A 228 -22.84 -16.76 -5.34
N ASP A 229 -22.04 -15.73 -5.01
CA ASP A 229 -21.78 -14.59 -5.87
C ASP A 229 -20.54 -14.82 -6.77
N ARG A 230 -20.81 -15.06 -8.06
CA ARG A 230 -19.77 -15.23 -9.08
C ARG A 230 -18.94 -13.96 -9.33
N THR A 231 -19.47 -12.79 -8.97
CA THR A 231 -18.75 -11.51 -9.11
C THR A 231 -17.80 -11.24 -7.95
N LYS A 232 -17.81 -12.10 -6.91
CA LYS A 232 -17.01 -11.97 -5.68
C LYS A 232 -17.15 -10.60 -5.04
N THR A 233 -18.35 -10.05 -4.99
CA THR A 233 -18.62 -8.77 -4.34
C THR A 233 -18.27 -8.90 -2.86
N VAL A 234 -17.37 -8.02 -2.40
CA VAL A 234 -17.01 -7.91 -1.00
C VAL A 234 -18.20 -7.33 -0.23
N PHE A 235 -18.71 -8.07 0.74
CA PHE A 235 -19.85 -7.63 1.57
C PHE A 235 -19.44 -7.16 2.96
N ALA A 236 -18.20 -7.42 3.37
CA ALA A 236 -17.66 -6.98 4.65
C ALA A 236 -16.14 -7.03 4.67
N THR A 237 -15.53 -6.23 5.53
CA THR A 237 -14.12 -6.32 5.89
C THR A 237 -14.01 -6.84 7.33
N LEU A 238 -13.22 -7.89 7.53
CA LEU A 238 -13.04 -8.56 8.81
C LEU A 238 -11.59 -8.45 9.29
N GLU A 239 -11.36 -8.39 10.60
CA GLU A 239 -10.03 -8.55 11.18
C GLU A 239 -9.93 -9.92 11.86
N VAL A 240 -8.87 -10.67 11.62
CA VAL A 240 -8.62 -11.91 12.34
C VAL A 240 -8.15 -11.61 13.76
N GLU A 241 -8.90 -12.07 14.76
CA GLU A 241 -8.53 -11.94 16.17
C GLU A 241 -7.74 -13.13 16.67
N LEU A 242 -8.03 -14.32 16.14
CA LEU A 242 -7.44 -15.58 16.55
C LEU A 242 -7.50 -16.61 15.43
N VAL A 243 -6.44 -17.40 15.28
CA VAL A 243 -6.46 -18.68 14.55
C VAL A 243 -6.01 -19.77 15.52
N LYS A 244 -6.85 -20.79 15.71
CA LYS A 244 -6.61 -21.88 16.67
C LYS A 244 -6.82 -23.24 16.00
N ALA A 245 -5.82 -24.10 16.05
CA ALA A 245 -5.94 -25.50 15.65
C ALA A 245 -6.89 -26.26 16.58
N VAL A 246 -7.75 -27.08 16.01
CA VAL A 246 -8.73 -27.94 16.68
C VAL A 246 -8.81 -29.27 15.94
N THR A 247 -9.05 -30.35 16.66
CA THR A 247 -9.46 -31.64 16.08
C THR A 247 -10.97 -31.84 16.24
N ARG A 248 -11.52 -32.85 15.57
CA ARG A 248 -12.95 -33.23 15.69
C ARG A 248 -13.35 -33.49 17.15
N ASP A 249 -12.46 -34.04 17.96
CA ASP A 249 -12.71 -34.29 19.37
C ASP A 249 -12.75 -33.01 20.22
N THR A 250 -11.91 -32.03 19.88
CA THR A 250 -11.81 -30.76 20.63
C THR A 250 -12.88 -29.73 20.24
N LEU A 251 -13.67 -30.00 19.19
CA LEU A 251 -14.86 -29.19 18.87
C LEU A 251 -15.88 -29.32 20.01
N ASN A 252 -16.48 -28.19 20.39
CA ASN A 252 -17.41 -28.10 21.52
C ASN A 252 -18.68 -27.34 21.13
N ASP A 253 -19.67 -27.36 22.01
CA ASP A 253 -20.98 -26.73 21.79
C ASP A 253 -20.89 -25.22 21.55
N ARG A 254 -19.86 -24.56 22.09
CA ARG A 254 -19.63 -23.13 21.86
C ARG A 254 -19.34 -22.85 20.38
N TYR A 255 -18.55 -23.69 19.72
CA TYR A 255 -18.31 -23.55 18.28
C TYR A 255 -19.57 -23.90 17.48
N ALA A 256 -20.29 -24.95 17.86
CA ALA A 256 -21.53 -25.37 17.21
C ALA A 256 -22.63 -24.28 17.25
N LYS A 257 -22.70 -23.51 18.34
CA LYS A 257 -23.63 -22.37 18.47
C LYS A 257 -23.48 -21.33 17.36
N TYR A 258 -22.26 -21.02 16.91
CA TYR A 258 -22.02 -20.08 15.79
C TYR A 258 -22.42 -20.64 14.42
N TYR A 259 -22.73 -21.94 14.34
CA TYR A 259 -23.26 -22.60 13.16
C TYR A 259 -24.76 -22.88 13.28
N GLY A 260 -25.36 -22.63 14.46
CA GLY A 260 -26.78 -22.87 14.73
C GLY A 260 -27.17 -24.35 14.70
N VAL A 261 -26.26 -25.23 15.13
CA VAL A 261 -26.38 -26.70 15.03
C VAL A 261 -25.87 -27.34 16.32
N SER A 262 -26.14 -28.64 16.52
CA SER A 262 -25.50 -29.42 17.60
C SER A 262 -24.02 -29.67 17.30
N ARG A 263 -23.26 -30.10 18.33
CA ARG A 263 -21.85 -30.50 18.17
C ARG A 263 -21.71 -31.65 17.17
N GLU A 264 -22.57 -32.66 17.27
CA GLU A 264 -22.57 -33.83 16.39
C GLU A 264 -22.81 -33.42 14.94
N GLU A 265 -23.82 -32.58 14.70
CA GLU A 265 -24.11 -32.05 13.37
C GLU A 265 -22.96 -31.19 12.81
N LEU A 266 -22.28 -30.41 13.65
CA LEU A 266 -21.12 -29.63 13.23
C LEU A 266 -19.99 -30.56 12.78
N ILE A 267 -19.71 -31.61 13.55
CA ILE A 267 -18.68 -32.61 13.20
C ILE A 267 -19.03 -33.29 11.88
N GLU A 268 -20.27 -33.73 11.70
CA GLU A 268 -20.73 -34.33 10.43
C GLU A 268 -20.58 -33.37 9.24
N LYS A 269 -20.99 -32.11 9.41
CA LYS A 269 -20.86 -31.07 8.36
C LYS A 269 -19.41 -30.79 8.00
N LEU A 270 -18.51 -30.80 8.98
CA LEU A 270 -17.08 -30.60 8.75
C LEU A 270 -16.44 -31.84 8.13
N ALA A 271 -16.82 -33.04 8.54
CA ALA A 271 -16.35 -34.30 7.94
C ALA A 271 -16.81 -34.43 6.48
N ALA A 272 -18.04 -34.01 6.16
CA ALA A 272 -18.52 -34.00 4.77
C ALA A 272 -17.77 -32.99 3.89
N ARG A 273 -17.30 -31.87 4.47
CA ARG A 273 -16.56 -30.82 3.76
C ARG A 273 -15.06 -31.10 3.66
N TYR A 274 -14.48 -31.69 4.70
CA TYR A 274 -13.06 -31.94 4.90
C TYR A 274 -12.86 -33.40 5.36
N PRO A 275 -13.12 -34.38 4.48
CA PRO A 275 -13.15 -35.79 4.87
C PRO A 275 -11.79 -36.30 5.36
N GLU A 276 -10.71 -35.87 4.70
CA GLU A 276 -9.33 -36.30 4.96
C GLU A 276 -8.61 -35.46 6.02
N ASP A 277 -9.22 -34.39 6.52
CA ASP A 277 -8.60 -33.49 7.50
C ASP A 277 -9.12 -33.80 8.92
N ASP A 278 -8.21 -34.29 9.77
CA ASP A 278 -8.47 -34.45 11.21
C ASP A 278 -8.18 -33.15 12.00
N GLU A 279 -7.16 -32.41 11.57
CA GLU A 279 -6.82 -31.08 12.10
C GLU A 279 -7.51 -29.98 11.28
N LEU A 280 -8.30 -29.17 11.98
CA LEU A 280 -9.00 -27.99 11.46
C LEU A 280 -8.56 -26.75 12.23
N TYR A 281 -8.99 -25.59 11.76
CA TYR A 281 -8.58 -24.30 12.29
C TYR A 281 -9.81 -23.42 12.49
N VAL A 282 -10.05 -23.02 13.73
CA VAL A 282 -11.03 -22.00 14.08
C VAL A 282 -10.39 -20.64 13.84
N ILE A 283 -10.95 -19.88 12.92
CA ILE A 283 -10.60 -18.50 12.64
C ILE A 283 -11.69 -17.64 13.25
N MET A 284 -11.33 -16.88 14.29
CA MET A 284 -12.19 -15.90 14.92
C MET A 284 -11.87 -14.52 14.36
N PHE A 285 -12.91 -13.75 14.07
CA PHE A 285 -12.78 -12.46 13.43
C PHE A 285 -13.78 -11.44 13.99
N ARG A 286 -13.44 -10.16 13.86
CA ARG A 286 -14.35 -9.05 14.13
C ARG A 286 -14.69 -8.29 12.85
N LEU A 287 -15.91 -7.77 12.76
CA LEU A 287 -16.33 -6.91 11.66
C LEU A 287 -15.68 -5.53 11.80
N ILE A 288 -14.93 -5.09 10.78
CA ILE A 288 -14.38 -3.73 10.70
C ILE A 288 -15.30 -2.82 9.88
N LYS A 289 -15.81 -3.33 8.75
CA LYS A 289 -16.58 -2.53 7.79
C LYS A 289 -17.66 -3.38 7.12
N LYS A 290 -18.82 -2.76 6.85
CA LYS A 290 -19.89 -3.28 5.99
C LYS A 290 -19.70 -2.81 4.56
#